data_AF-A0A7C5S6U2-F1
#
_entry.id   AF-A0A7C5S6U2-F1
#
_cell.length_a   1.000
_cell.length_b   1.000
_cell.length_c   1.000
_cell.angle_alpha   90.00
_cell.angle_beta   90.00
_cell.angle_gamma   90.00
#
_symmetry.space_group_name_H-M   'P 1'
#
loop_
_entity.id
_entity.type
_entity.pdbx_description
1 polymer ?
#
loop_
_entity_poly.entity_id
_entity_poly.type
_entity_poly.pdbx_seq_one_letter_code
_entity_poly.pdbx_strand_id
1 'polypeptide(L)'
;MTGLPPVFGAFLAVGVVWVLTEVLHRGYPEREHLRVHQVLHVVDVSSLLFFVGILLAVDALQSAHLLGELARWLDRVIPAKEVTISLLGLLSAVVDNVPLTAACMKMYATYPPDHALWMLIAYAVGTGGSILVIGSAAGVVAMNAEKLEFFWYLLRVSPLALLGYGVGIATFLALQALGW
;
A
#
# COMPACT_ATOMS: atom_id res chain seq x y z
N MET A 1 -23.78 -1.59 7.83
CA MET A 1 -22.67 -0.64 7.98
C MET A 1 -23.05 0.64 7.25
N THR A 2 -22.76 1.82 7.78
CA THR A 2 -23.43 3.13 7.54
C THR A 2 -23.54 3.64 6.09
N GLY A 3 -23.04 2.92 5.08
CA GLY A 3 -23.11 3.29 3.66
C GLY A 3 -22.21 4.48 3.28
N LEU A 4 -21.53 5.08 4.25
CA LEU A 4 -20.66 6.22 4.04
C LEU A 4 -19.29 5.77 3.51
N PRO A 5 -18.70 6.52 2.55
CA PRO A 5 -17.33 6.31 2.13
C PRO A 5 -16.35 6.28 3.32
N PRO A 6 -15.36 5.36 3.33
CA PRO A 6 -14.38 5.24 4.42
C PRO A 6 -13.64 6.53 4.78
N VAL A 7 -13.51 7.44 3.81
CA VAL A 7 -12.84 8.73 3.99
C VAL A 7 -13.45 9.58 5.12
N PHE A 8 -14.77 9.49 5.33
CA PHE A 8 -15.45 10.23 6.39
C PHE A 8 -15.08 9.70 7.78
N GLY A 9 -14.83 8.40 7.91
CA GLY A 9 -14.31 7.81 9.14
C GLY A 9 -12.89 8.29 9.45
N ALA A 10 -12.03 8.39 8.44
CA ALA A 10 -10.67 8.92 8.59
C ALA A 10 -10.68 10.41 9.00
N PHE A 11 -11.49 11.25 8.35
CA PHE A 11 -11.62 12.66 8.73
C PHE A 11 -12.18 12.85 10.15
N LEU A 12 -13.16 12.02 10.54
CA LEU A 12 -13.68 12.03 11.91
C LEU A 12 -12.58 11.70 12.93
N ALA A 13 -11.77 10.67 12.66
CA ALA A 13 -10.65 10.29 13.53
C ALA A 13 -9.64 11.44 13.71
N VAL A 14 -9.26 12.10 12.61
CA VAL A 14 -8.37 13.29 12.65
C VAL A 14 -9.00 14.41 13.45
N GLY A 15 -10.29 14.72 13.24
CA GLY A 15 -11.01 15.75 13.99
C GLY A 15 -11.07 15.46 15.49
N VAL A 16 -11.31 14.19 15.87
CA VAL A 16 -11.30 13.77 17.27
C VAL A 16 -9.92 13.95 17.90
N VAL A 17 -8.85 13.50 17.22
CA VAL A 17 -7.46 13.69 17.70
C VAL A 17 -7.16 15.17 17.87
N TRP A 18 -7.55 16.01 16.91
CA TRP A 18 -7.34 17.46 17.00
C TRP A 18 -8.03 18.04 18.24
N VAL A 19 -9.34 17.82 18.41
CA VAL A 19 -10.07 18.35 19.57
C VAL A 19 -9.44 17.87 20.89
N LEU A 20 -9.06 16.59 20.98
CA LEU A 20 -8.40 16.04 22.15
C LEU A 20 -7.06 16.73 22.43
N THR A 21 -6.21 16.90 21.42
CA THR A 21 -4.91 17.57 21.57
C THR A 21 -5.06 19.04 21.99
N GLU A 22 -6.06 19.75 21.45
CA GLU A 22 -6.34 21.15 21.81
C GLU A 22 -6.83 21.27 23.25
N VAL A 23 -7.74 20.39 23.69
CA VAL A 23 -8.25 20.37 25.07
C VAL A 23 -7.14 20.02 26.07
N LEU A 24 -6.30 19.00 25.78
CA LEU A 24 -5.20 18.60 26.67
C LEU A 24 -4.12 19.69 26.84
N HIS A 25 -3.85 20.46 25.78
CA HIS A 25 -2.74 21.42 25.76
C HIS A 25 -3.18 22.90 25.91
N ARG A 26 -4.46 23.15 26.22
CA ARG A 26 -5.04 24.50 26.36
C ARG A 26 -4.43 25.34 27.49
N GLY A 27 -3.77 24.72 28.47
CA GLY A 27 -3.23 25.38 29.68
C GLY A 27 -1.71 25.30 29.86
N TYR A 28 -0.97 24.70 28.92
CA TYR A 28 0.48 24.50 29.04
C TYR A 28 1.21 25.22 27.89
N PRO A 29 1.60 26.50 28.06
CA PRO A 29 2.26 27.28 27.00
C PRO A 29 3.59 26.68 26.54
N GLU A 30 4.33 25.98 27.42
CA GLU A 30 5.56 25.27 27.03
C GLU A 30 5.32 24.06 26.09
N ARG A 31 4.08 23.60 25.95
CA ARG A 31 3.69 22.46 25.09
C ARG A 31 2.98 22.88 23.80
N GLU A 32 3.09 24.15 23.41
CA GLU A 32 2.50 24.63 22.13
C GLU A 32 3.04 23.91 20.90
N HIS A 33 4.28 23.41 20.95
CA HIS A 33 4.92 22.61 19.89
C HIS A 33 4.22 21.27 19.61
N LEU A 34 3.35 20.80 20.51
CA LEU A 34 2.53 19.60 20.32
C LEU A 34 1.15 19.91 19.70
N ARG A 35 0.83 21.19 19.45
CA ARG A 35 -0.42 21.58 18.79
C ARG A 35 -0.28 21.40 17.28
N VAL A 36 -1.37 20.96 16.65
CA VAL A 36 -1.44 20.58 15.22
C VAL A 36 -0.91 21.67 14.27
N HIS A 37 -1.10 22.95 14.61
CA HIS A 37 -0.66 24.08 13.77
C HIS A 37 0.86 24.28 13.70
N GLN A 38 1.63 23.86 14.71
CA GLN A 38 3.11 23.96 14.69
C GLN A 38 3.75 22.74 14.02
N VAL A 39 3.12 21.56 14.13
CA VAL A 39 3.55 20.31 13.47
C VAL A 39 3.43 20.41 11.93
N LEU A 40 2.50 21.22 11.43
CA LEU A 40 2.30 21.46 9.99
C LEU A 40 3.54 22.03 9.27
N HIS A 41 4.49 22.66 9.98
CA HIS A 41 5.72 23.18 9.40
C HIS A 41 6.82 22.12 9.18
N VAL A 42 6.63 20.88 9.65
CA VAL A 42 7.60 19.77 9.53
C VAL A 42 7.32 18.91 8.27
N VAL A 43 6.41 19.36 7.41
CA VAL A 43 6.06 18.64 6.19
C VAL A 43 7.18 18.80 5.16
N ASP A 44 7.89 17.70 4.88
CA ASP A 44 8.91 17.66 3.84
C ASP A 44 8.28 17.73 2.45
N VAL A 45 8.24 18.94 1.90
CA VAL A 45 7.70 19.24 0.58
C VAL A 45 8.41 18.44 -0.52
N SER A 46 9.69 18.14 -0.37
CA SER A 46 10.45 17.40 -1.39
C SER A 46 9.96 15.95 -1.50
N SER A 47 9.80 15.28 -0.35
CA SER A 47 9.22 13.94 -0.29
C SER A 47 7.78 13.92 -0.79
N LEU A 48 6.96 14.92 -0.42
CA LEU A 48 5.59 15.04 -0.94
C LEU A 48 5.54 15.17 -2.46
N LEU A 49 6.38 16.03 -3.05
CA LEU A 49 6.43 16.21 -4.50
C LEU A 49 6.91 14.94 -5.21
N PHE A 50 7.84 14.20 -4.62
CA PHE A 50 8.27 12.90 -5.12
C PHE A 50 7.10 11.88 -5.14
N PHE A 51 6.35 11.78 -4.05
CA PHE A 51 5.16 10.94 -3.97
C PHE A 51 4.08 11.33 -4.97
N VAL A 52 3.76 12.62 -5.05
CA VAL A 52 2.80 13.13 -6.03
C VAL A 52 3.27 12.79 -7.44
N GLY A 53 4.57 12.89 -7.73
CA GLY A 53 5.16 12.47 -9.01
C GLY A 53 4.94 10.98 -9.31
N ILE A 54 5.21 10.09 -8.35
CA ILE A 54 4.96 8.64 -8.51
C ILE A 54 3.48 8.37 -8.74
N LEU A 55 2.60 8.92 -7.90
CA LEU A 55 1.16 8.71 -8.00
C LEU A 55 0.59 9.23 -9.33
N LEU A 56 1.05 10.38 -9.82
CA LEU A 56 0.65 10.91 -11.13
C LEU A 56 1.16 10.05 -12.28
N ALA A 57 2.40 9.53 -12.21
CA ALA A 57 2.94 8.65 -13.24
C ALA A 57 2.16 7.33 -13.30
N VAL A 58 1.85 6.76 -12.14
CA VAL A 58 1.02 5.55 -12.01
C VAL A 58 -0.40 5.78 -12.49
N ASP A 59 -1.03 6.89 -12.08
CA ASP A 59 -2.40 7.23 -12.49
C ASP A 59 -2.50 7.48 -14.00
N ALA A 60 -1.46 8.06 -14.60
CA ALA A 60 -1.35 8.16 -16.06
C ALA A 60 -1.32 6.78 -16.73
N LEU A 61 -0.53 5.82 -16.20
CA LEU A 61 -0.51 4.43 -16.70
C LEU A 61 -1.87 3.73 -16.51
N GLN A 62 -2.56 3.99 -15.39
CA GLN A 62 -3.89 3.46 -15.13
C GLN A 62 -4.94 4.05 -16.07
N SER A 63 -4.93 5.37 -16.26
CA SER A 63 -5.84 6.11 -17.14
C SER A 63 -5.63 5.76 -18.61
N ALA A 64 -4.38 5.44 -19.00
CA ALA A 64 -4.05 4.87 -20.29
C ALA A 64 -4.48 3.39 -20.45
N HIS A 65 -5.08 2.78 -19.42
CA HIS A 65 -5.52 1.38 -19.37
C HIS A 65 -4.39 0.33 -19.45
N LEU A 66 -3.13 0.74 -19.45
CA LEU A 66 -1.96 -0.14 -19.58
C LEU A 66 -1.85 -1.15 -18.44
N LEU A 67 -2.09 -0.71 -17.20
CA LEU A 67 -2.03 -1.60 -16.03
C LEU A 67 -3.12 -2.68 -16.07
N GLY A 68 -4.33 -2.31 -16.49
CA GLY A 68 -5.45 -3.25 -16.62
C GLY A 68 -5.29 -4.21 -17.80
N GLU A 69 -4.66 -3.77 -18.89
CA GLU A 69 -4.29 -4.64 -20.01
C GLU A 69 -3.17 -5.60 -19.64
N LEU A 70 -2.13 -5.13 -18.95
CA LEU A 70 -1.04 -5.97 -18.46
C LEU A 70 -1.56 -7.05 -17.52
N ALA A 71 -2.43 -6.69 -16.57
CA ALA A 71 -3.04 -7.67 -15.65
C ALA A 71 -3.86 -8.74 -16.39
N ARG A 72 -4.71 -8.33 -17.35
CA ARG A 72 -5.49 -9.26 -18.18
C ARG A 72 -4.64 -10.12 -19.09
N TRP A 73 -3.55 -9.56 -19.62
CA TRP A 73 -2.59 -10.32 -20.42
C TRP A 73 -1.90 -11.37 -19.57
N LEU A 74 -1.47 -11.02 -18.35
CA LEU A 74 -0.83 -11.93 -17.41
C LEU A 74 -1.77 -13.08 -17.01
N ASP A 75 -3.04 -12.80 -16.71
CA ASP A 75 -4.07 -13.81 -16.40
C ASP A 75 -4.39 -14.75 -17.58
N ARG A 76 -4.22 -14.29 -18.83
CA ARG A 76 -4.41 -15.15 -20.01
C ARG A 76 -3.23 -16.08 -20.27
N VAL A 77 -2.01 -15.60 -20.03
CA VAL A 77 -0.78 -16.36 -20.30
C VAL A 77 -0.50 -17.37 -19.18
N ILE A 78 -0.88 -17.04 -17.94
CA ILE A 78 -0.61 -17.86 -16.76
C ILE A 78 -1.91 -18.47 -16.27
N PRO A 79 -2.12 -19.80 -16.44
CA PRO A 79 -3.38 -20.44 -16.09
C PRO A 79 -3.62 -20.53 -14.56
N ALA A 80 -2.57 -20.45 -13.75
CA ALA A 80 -2.66 -20.50 -12.29
C ALA A 80 -2.88 -19.11 -11.70
N LYS A 81 -4.07 -18.87 -11.14
CA LYS A 81 -4.49 -17.56 -10.61
C LYS A 81 -3.62 -17.11 -9.45
N GLU A 82 -3.20 -18.05 -8.62
CA GLU A 82 -2.32 -17.83 -7.49
C GLU A 82 -0.97 -17.29 -7.94
N VAL A 83 -0.46 -17.80 -9.06
CA VAL A 83 0.78 -17.31 -9.67
C VAL A 83 0.59 -15.92 -10.26
N THR A 84 -0.52 -15.69 -10.99
CA THR A 84 -0.85 -14.37 -11.54
C THR A 84 -0.94 -13.31 -10.44
N ILE A 85 -1.66 -13.61 -9.35
CA ILE A 85 -1.80 -12.69 -8.20
C ILE A 85 -0.45 -12.46 -7.52
N SER A 86 0.36 -13.51 -7.37
CA SER A 86 1.71 -13.41 -6.81
C SER A 86 2.62 -12.50 -7.64
N LEU A 87 2.52 -12.55 -8.97
CA LEU A 87 3.29 -11.68 -9.86
C LEU A 87 2.77 -10.24 -9.86
N LEU A 88 1.45 -10.04 -9.77
CA LEU A 88 0.86 -8.71 -9.58
C LEU A 88 1.30 -8.11 -8.24
N GLY A 89 1.44 -8.90 -7.18
CA GLY A 89 2.02 -8.43 -5.92
C GLY A 89 3.47 -7.94 -6.08
N LEU A 90 4.31 -8.63 -6.87
CA LEU A 90 5.64 -8.12 -7.20
C LEU A 90 5.59 -6.80 -7.99
N LEU A 91 4.65 -6.68 -8.94
CA LEU A 91 4.44 -5.45 -9.70
C LEU A 91 3.99 -4.28 -8.80
N SER A 92 3.31 -4.58 -7.70
CA SER A 92 2.92 -3.59 -6.69
C SER A 92 4.11 -2.87 -6.07
N ALA A 93 5.31 -3.46 -6.07
CA ALA A 93 6.53 -2.82 -5.59
C ALA A 93 6.93 -1.56 -6.40
N VAL A 94 6.42 -1.42 -7.62
CA VAL A 94 6.74 -0.32 -8.53
C VAL A 94 5.58 0.66 -8.68
N VAL A 95 4.34 0.15 -8.66
CA VAL A 95 3.16 0.88 -9.13
C VAL A 95 2.25 1.36 -7.98
N ASP A 96 2.49 0.95 -6.74
CA ASP A 96 1.59 1.16 -5.58
C ASP A 96 0.48 0.10 -5.45
N ASN A 97 0.10 -0.16 -4.20
CA ASN A 97 -0.82 -1.23 -3.84
C ASN A 97 -2.29 -0.87 -4.10
N VAL A 98 -2.69 0.41 -4.03
CA VAL A 98 -4.08 0.83 -4.22
C VAL A 98 -4.56 0.60 -5.67
N PRO A 99 -3.84 1.08 -6.72
CA PRO A 99 -4.19 0.83 -8.11
C PRO A 99 -4.27 -0.66 -8.47
N LEU A 100 -3.28 -1.45 -8.02
CA LEU A 100 -3.24 -2.88 -8.33
C LEU A 100 -4.32 -3.67 -7.60
N THR A 101 -4.65 -3.30 -6.36
CA THR A 101 -5.76 -3.93 -5.64
C THR A 101 -7.07 -3.68 -6.38
N ALA A 102 -7.31 -2.43 -6.81
CA ALA A 102 -8.50 -2.09 -7.59
C ALA A 102 -8.56 -2.83 -8.94
N ALA A 103 -7.42 -3.00 -9.62
CA ALA A 103 -7.33 -3.78 -10.85
C ALA A 103 -7.65 -5.27 -10.61
N CYS A 104 -7.09 -5.89 -9.55
CA CYS A 104 -7.37 -7.27 -9.18
C CYS A 104 -8.84 -7.48 -8.82
N MET A 105 -9.44 -6.54 -8.07
CA MET A 105 -10.87 -6.59 -7.73
C MET A 105 -11.76 -6.54 -8.96
N LYS A 106 -11.42 -5.73 -9.99
CA LYS A 106 -12.14 -5.71 -11.26
C LYS A 106 -11.97 -7.01 -12.05
N MET A 107 -10.76 -7.57 -12.05
CA MET A 107 -10.44 -8.80 -12.80
C MET A 107 -11.14 -10.03 -12.24
N TYR A 108 -11.27 -10.11 -10.92
CA TYR A 108 -11.87 -11.24 -10.21
C TYR A 108 -13.23 -10.91 -9.57
N ALA A 109 -13.94 -9.90 -10.09
CA ALA A 109 -15.22 -9.42 -9.53
C ALA A 109 -16.33 -10.49 -9.49
N THR A 110 -16.19 -11.59 -10.24
CA THR A 110 -17.13 -12.70 -10.27
C THR A 110 -17.00 -13.66 -9.09
N TYR A 111 -15.93 -13.56 -8.30
CA TYR A 111 -15.73 -14.40 -7.12
C TYR A 111 -16.56 -13.91 -5.94
N PRO A 112 -17.12 -14.82 -5.12
CA PRO A 112 -17.91 -14.43 -3.97
C PRO A 112 -17.01 -13.76 -2.91
N PRO A 113 -17.53 -12.82 -2.09
CA PRO A 113 -16.71 -12.01 -1.18
C PRO A 113 -15.88 -12.78 -0.14
N ASP A 114 -16.29 -14.00 0.17
CA ASP A 114 -15.69 -14.95 1.12
C ASP A 114 -14.66 -15.89 0.48
N HIS A 115 -14.38 -15.73 -0.82
CA HIS A 115 -13.40 -16.57 -1.51
C HIS A 115 -11.97 -16.32 -1.03
N ALA A 116 -11.19 -17.39 -0.83
CA ALA A 116 -9.80 -17.33 -0.36
C ALA A 116 -8.86 -16.48 -1.25
N LEU A 117 -9.20 -16.33 -2.52
CA LEU A 117 -8.53 -15.45 -3.48
C LEU A 117 -8.39 -14.01 -2.96
N TRP A 118 -9.38 -13.48 -2.23
CA TRP A 118 -9.30 -12.13 -1.68
C TRP A 118 -8.21 -11.98 -0.62
N MET A 119 -8.00 -13.02 0.18
CA MET A 119 -6.91 -13.07 1.16
C MET A 119 -5.55 -13.12 0.43
N LEU A 120 -5.44 -13.88 -0.66
CA LEU A 120 -4.21 -13.89 -1.46
C LEU A 120 -3.94 -12.54 -2.12
N ILE A 121 -4.95 -11.87 -2.68
CA ILE A 121 -4.78 -10.52 -3.26
C ILE A 121 -4.34 -9.52 -2.20
N ALA A 122 -5.02 -9.52 -1.05
CA ALA A 122 -4.69 -8.61 0.06
C ALA A 122 -3.26 -8.84 0.55
N TYR A 123 -2.85 -10.09 0.69
CA TYR A 123 -1.48 -10.45 1.05
C TYR A 123 -0.48 -10.05 -0.05
N ALA A 124 -0.68 -10.52 -1.28
CA ALA A 124 0.27 -10.37 -2.38
C ALA A 124 0.46 -8.90 -2.77
N VAL A 125 -0.63 -8.18 -3.02
CA VAL A 125 -0.56 -6.76 -3.41
C VAL A 125 -0.19 -5.89 -2.20
N GLY A 126 -0.71 -6.20 -1.02
CA GLY A 126 -0.42 -5.43 0.20
C GLY A 126 1.02 -5.53 0.65
N THR A 127 1.62 -6.72 0.63
CA THR A 127 3.00 -6.95 1.10
C THR A 127 4.04 -6.81 -0.01
N GLY A 128 3.66 -7.08 -1.27
CA GLY A 128 4.56 -6.97 -2.41
C GLY A 128 5.06 -5.55 -2.65
N GLY A 129 4.25 -4.53 -2.31
CA GLY A 129 4.66 -3.12 -2.29
C GLY A 129 5.91 -2.84 -1.46
N SER A 130 6.14 -3.60 -0.39
CA SER A 130 7.29 -3.41 0.52
C SER A 130 8.58 -4.06 0.02
N ILE A 131 8.56 -4.76 -1.12
CA ILE A 131 9.78 -5.36 -1.68
C ILE A 131 10.75 -4.28 -2.14
N LEU A 132 10.24 -3.15 -2.65
CA LEU A 132 11.02 -1.95 -2.90
C LEU A 132 10.62 -0.87 -1.91
N VAL A 133 11.58 -0.07 -1.46
CA VAL A 133 11.32 1.03 -0.52
C VAL A 133 10.31 2.06 -1.07
N ILE A 134 10.22 2.19 -2.40
CA ILE A 134 9.29 3.12 -3.06
C ILE A 134 7.90 2.56 -3.31
N GLY A 135 7.69 1.25 -3.13
CA GLY A 135 6.43 0.59 -3.49
C GLY A 135 5.33 0.71 -2.44
N SER A 136 5.59 1.42 -1.34
CA SER A 136 4.58 1.74 -0.33
C SER A 136 4.83 3.11 0.31
N ALA A 137 3.75 3.75 0.77
CA ALA A 137 3.83 5.00 1.53
C ALA A 137 4.72 4.87 2.78
N ALA A 138 4.60 3.75 3.50
CA ALA A 138 5.43 3.47 4.68
C ALA A 138 6.92 3.37 4.33
N GLY A 139 7.26 2.71 3.21
CA GLY A 139 8.64 2.58 2.76
C GLY A 139 9.29 3.93 2.43
N VAL A 140 8.60 4.80 1.71
CA VAL A 140 9.13 6.12 1.35
C VAL A 140 9.19 7.04 2.58
N VAL A 141 8.24 6.95 3.51
CA VAL A 141 8.34 7.66 4.81
C VAL A 141 9.57 7.19 5.58
N ALA A 142 9.84 5.89 5.64
CA ALA A 142 11.04 5.36 6.26
C ALA A 142 12.32 5.81 5.53
N MET A 143 12.28 5.87 4.20
CA MET A 143 13.39 6.37 3.39
C MET A 143 13.77 7.81 3.75
N ASN A 144 12.77 8.66 3.97
CA ASN A 144 13.01 10.04 4.38
C ASN A 144 13.45 10.15 5.85
N ALA A 145 12.74 9.48 6.76
CA ALA A 145 12.99 9.56 8.20
C ALA A 145 14.38 9.04 8.59
N GLU A 146 14.78 7.90 8.02
CA GLU A 146 16.06 7.24 8.28
C GLU A 146 17.13 7.57 7.23
N LYS A 147 16.81 8.44 6.26
CA LYS A 147 17.68 8.81 5.13
C LYS A 147 18.24 7.57 4.40
N LEU A 148 17.40 6.56 4.21
CA LEU A 148 17.80 5.33 3.53
C LEU A 148 18.05 5.61 2.05
N GLU A 149 19.14 5.08 1.51
CA GLU A 149 19.36 5.13 0.07
C GLU A 149 18.61 3.98 -0.61
N PHE A 150 17.99 4.27 -1.75
CA PHE A 150 17.25 3.29 -2.56
C PHE A 150 18.08 2.04 -2.86
N PHE A 151 19.33 2.22 -3.33
CA PHE A 151 20.21 1.10 -3.68
C PHE A 151 20.66 0.28 -2.47
N TRP A 152 20.83 0.91 -1.31
CA TRP A 152 21.13 0.19 -0.07
C TRP A 152 19.97 -0.72 0.32
N TYR A 153 18.74 -0.20 0.28
CA TYR A 153 17.54 -0.97 0.56
C TYR A 153 17.38 -2.12 -0.45
N LEU A 154 17.57 -1.82 -1.73
CA LEU A 154 17.47 -2.80 -2.82
C LEU A 154 18.41 -3.99 -2.63
N LEU A 155 19.63 -3.76 -2.15
CA LEU A 155 20.63 -4.82 -2.01
C LEU A 155 20.56 -5.54 -0.66
N ARG A 156 20.09 -4.88 0.41
CA ARG A 156 20.12 -5.47 1.77
C ARG A 156 18.76 -5.91 2.28
N VAL A 157 17.70 -5.17 1.97
CA VAL A 157 16.37 -5.40 2.53
C VAL A 157 15.46 -6.08 1.52
N SER A 158 15.45 -5.64 0.26
CA SER A 158 14.60 -6.23 -0.78
C SER A 158 14.76 -7.75 -0.94
N PRO A 159 15.96 -8.37 -0.83
CA PRO A 159 16.06 -9.83 -0.89
C PRO A 159 15.38 -10.52 0.28
N LEU A 160 15.48 -9.96 1.49
CA LEU A 160 14.80 -10.47 2.69
C LEU A 160 13.28 -10.30 2.58
N ALA A 161 12.83 -9.14 2.09
CA ALA A 161 11.42 -8.85 1.84
C ALA A 161 10.85 -9.80 0.78
N LEU A 162 11.59 -10.05 -0.31
CA LEU A 162 11.21 -11.00 -1.36
C LEU A 162 11.15 -12.44 -0.84
N LEU A 163 12.08 -12.82 0.04
CA LEU A 163 12.04 -14.12 0.71
C LEU A 163 10.81 -14.26 1.60
N GLY A 164 10.53 -13.26 2.45
CA GLY A 164 9.34 -13.24 3.31
C GLY A 164 8.04 -13.26 2.50
N TYR A 165 8.02 -12.54 1.37
CA TYR A 165 6.92 -12.55 0.41
C TYR A 165 6.68 -13.95 -0.17
N GLY A 166 7.75 -14.62 -0.63
CA GLY A 166 7.66 -15.98 -1.15
C GLY A 166 7.21 -16.99 -0.09
N VAL A 167 7.72 -16.86 1.15
CA VAL A 167 7.33 -17.72 2.27
C VAL A 167 5.85 -17.56 2.62
N GLY A 168 5.31 -16.34 2.64
CA GLY A 168 3.89 -16.16 2.93
C GLY A 168 2.98 -16.64 1.81
N ILE A 169 3.37 -16.50 0.53
CA ILE A 169 2.66 -17.17 -0.57
C ILE A 169 2.66 -18.68 -0.37
N ALA A 170 3.83 -19.29 -0.12
CA ALA A 170 3.94 -20.72 0.09
C ALA A 170 3.10 -21.19 1.28
N THR A 171 3.08 -20.41 2.36
CA THR A 171 2.26 -20.69 3.55
C THR A 171 0.77 -20.61 3.22
N PHE A 172 0.33 -19.58 2.49
CA PHE A 172 -1.05 -19.45 2.02
C PHE A 172 -1.47 -20.67 1.19
N LEU A 173 -0.64 -21.07 0.22
CA LEU A 173 -0.91 -22.24 -0.62
C LEU A 173 -0.96 -23.54 0.20
N ALA A 174 -0.08 -23.70 1.19
CA ALA A 174 -0.09 -24.84 2.08
C ALA A 174 -1.38 -24.89 2.94
N LEU A 175 -1.84 -23.75 3.45
CA LEU A 175 -3.09 -23.66 4.21
C LEU A 175 -4.30 -24.02 3.34
N GLN A 176 -4.36 -23.50 2.11
CA GLN A 176 -5.40 -23.87 1.14
C GLN A 176 -5.38 -25.37 0.81
N ALA A 177 -4.19 -25.95 0.62
CA ALA A 177 -4.05 -27.39 0.37
C ALA A 177 -4.50 -28.25 1.56
N LEU A 178 -4.45 -27.71 2.79
CA LEU A 178 -4.95 -28.35 4.01
C LEU A 178 -6.46 -28.11 4.26
N GLY A 179 -7.14 -27.38 3.37
CA GLY A 179 -8.58 -27.12 3.45
C GLY A 179 -8.97 -25.96 4.38
N TRP A 180 -8.04 -25.06 4.68
CA TRP A 180 -8.28 -23.83 5.43
C TRP A 180 -8.72 -22.67 4.54
#